data_AF-A0A8T5QFT6-F1
#
_entry.id   AF-A0A8T5QFT6-F1
#
_cell.length_a   1.000
_cell.length_b   1.000
_cell.length_c   1.000
_cell.angle_alpha   90.00
_cell.angle_beta   90.00
_cell.angle_gamma   90.00
#
_symmetry.space_group_name_H-M   'P 1'
#
loop_
_entity.id
_entity.type
_entity.pdbx_description
1 polymer ?
#
loop_
_entity_poly.entity_id
_entity_poly.type
_entity_poly.pdbx_seq_one_letter_code
_entity_poly.pdbx_strand_id
1 'polypeptide(L)'
;ERLIFEGLNLDILRKKDLLNVKIVHLFCVDSSQMEDNQRDDIIKAIHAEYVDVDGIIILHGTDSGADTVKILHLALPDYDPRTIWKDGSRVFNWGKPVLVLSSQVPAVDAINCNITYRIDSDGPMNLSLALMLISDGNVGESGIITNNGTALRGTACEKGAEVDIPPYRTDPGVPPMAKYTALGLRYLPQGCLQRTGEGQTFIPFVIHGSSRYEDKVITVFESSHLSLLKTYLESEGLEKKRIREKLPEVVVYVSKGAGNVKSQDYKILKAVEKEGVVSFRVPLPGGRIPAQQIYDVPGHEITALNMQPQSAKYKAMMSLYMAENVFKIKKNEKAKFLKMMMTGTWGNEFLPRR
;
A
#
# COMPACT_ATOMS: atom_id res chain seq x y z
N GLU A 1 -24.22 8.05 9.22
CA GLU A 1 -24.38 7.62 10.63
C GLU A 1 -25.49 6.60 10.83
N ARG A 2 -26.77 6.90 10.51
CA ARG A 2 -27.89 5.95 10.66
C ARG A 2 -27.64 4.58 10.03
N LEU A 3 -27.14 4.53 8.78
CA LEU A 3 -26.76 3.29 8.10
C LEU A 3 -25.75 2.44 8.89
N ILE A 4 -24.82 3.08 9.61
CA ILE A 4 -23.77 2.39 10.35
C ILE A 4 -24.29 1.95 11.72
N PHE A 5 -24.93 2.84 12.48
CA PHE A 5 -25.38 2.52 13.84
C PHE A 5 -26.64 1.65 13.88
N GLU A 6 -27.67 2.01 13.10
CA GLU A 6 -28.92 1.25 13.00
C GLU A 6 -28.72 0.05 12.06
N GLY A 7 -28.15 0.29 10.87
CA GLY A 7 -28.05 -0.73 9.82
C GLY A 7 -27.04 -1.85 10.12
N LEU A 8 -25.95 -1.57 10.83
CA LEU A 8 -24.96 -2.60 11.25
C LEU A 8 -25.09 -2.97 12.73
N ASN A 9 -26.16 -2.52 13.39
CA ASN A 9 -26.48 -2.85 14.77
C ASN A 9 -25.37 -2.52 15.80
N LEU A 10 -24.55 -1.49 15.54
CA LEU A 10 -23.50 -1.06 16.46
C LEU A 10 -24.04 -0.34 17.70
N ASP A 11 -25.28 0.16 17.63
CA ASP A 11 -25.91 0.89 18.72
C ASP A 11 -26.02 0.09 20.02
N ILE A 12 -26.20 -1.23 19.94
CA ILE A 12 -26.27 -2.09 21.12
C ILE A 12 -24.91 -2.15 21.83
N LEU A 13 -23.80 -2.19 21.08
CA LEU A 13 -22.46 -2.21 21.65
C LEU A 13 -22.14 -0.86 22.31
N ARG A 14 -22.50 0.24 21.66
CA ARG A 14 -22.32 1.60 22.19
C ARG A 14 -23.12 1.82 23.48
N LYS A 15 -24.40 1.43 23.52
CA LYS A 15 -25.25 1.58 24.72
C LYS A 15 -24.79 0.77 25.92
N LYS A 16 -23.96 -0.26 25.70
CA LYS A 16 -23.35 -1.09 26.74
C LYS A 16 -21.92 -0.66 27.09
N ASP A 17 -21.46 0.48 26.56
CA ASP A 17 -20.09 0.98 26.71
C ASP A 17 -19.01 -0.03 26.28
N LEU A 18 -19.35 -0.93 25.34
CA LEU A 18 -18.42 -1.91 24.77
C LEU A 18 -17.68 -1.39 23.53
N LEU A 19 -18.13 -0.26 22.99
CA LEU A 19 -17.57 0.31 21.77
C LEU A 19 -17.76 1.83 21.76
N ASN A 20 -16.66 2.57 21.65
CA ASN A 20 -16.66 4.01 21.39
C ASN A 20 -16.29 4.26 19.92
N VAL A 21 -17.25 4.74 19.11
CA VAL A 21 -17.05 4.96 17.67
C VAL A 21 -17.12 6.44 17.35
N LYS A 22 -16.09 6.95 16.69
CA LYS A 22 -16.11 8.23 15.98
C LYS A 22 -16.28 7.97 14.48
N ILE A 23 -17.31 8.55 13.87
CA ILE A 23 -17.54 8.45 12.43
C ILE A 23 -17.06 9.74 11.77
N VAL A 24 -16.16 9.62 10.80
CA VAL A 24 -15.69 10.73 9.97
C VAL A 24 -16.07 10.43 8.52
N HIS A 25 -16.98 11.21 7.95
CA HIS A 25 -17.32 11.11 6.54
C HIS A 25 -16.38 12.01 5.73
N LEU A 26 -15.55 11.40 4.89
CA LEU A 26 -14.66 12.13 4.00
C LEU A 26 -15.33 12.42 2.65
N PHE A 27 -15.77 11.37 1.97
CA PHE A 27 -16.43 11.45 0.67
C PHE A 27 -17.16 10.14 0.35
N CYS A 28 -18.04 10.18 -0.66
CA CYS A 28 -18.77 9.02 -1.17
C CYS A 28 -18.52 8.93 -2.68
N VAL A 29 -17.63 8.03 -3.08
CA VAL A 29 -17.25 7.79 -4.47
C VAL A 29 -17.22 6.30 -4.76
N ASP A 30 -17.54 5.93 -5.99
CA ASP A 30 -17.28 4.58 -6.48
C ASP A 30 -15.76 4.33 -6.50
N SER A 31 -15.32 3.18 -5.96
CA SER A 31 -13.88 2.90 -5.83
C SER A 31 -13.15 2.81 -7.16
N SER A 32 -13.84 2.51 -8.27
CA SER A 32 -13.27 2.54 -9.62
C SER A 32 -12.92 3.95 -10.11
N GLN A 33 -13.56 4.97 -9.53
CA GLN A 33 -13.36 6.39 -9.84
C GLN A 33 -12.51 7.11 -8.80
N MET A 34 -11.89 6.36 -7.87
CA MET A 34 -11.10 6.96 -6.81
C MET A 34 -9.78 7.52 -7.35
N GLU A 35 -9.56 8.82 -7.13
CA GLU A 35 -8.34 9.54 -7.48
C GLU A 35 -7.25 9.38 -6.41
N ASP A 36 -5.98 9.56 -6.80
CA ASP A 36 -4.84 9.43 -5.87
C ASP A 36 -4.86 10.51 -4.77
N ASN A 37 -5.34 11.72 -5.05
CA ASN A 37 -5.48 12.81 -4.05
C ASN A 37 -6.46 12.45 -2.92
N GLN A 38 -7.51 11.68 -3.19
CA GLN A 38 -8.48 11.22 -2.21
C GLN A 38 -7.85 10.25 -1.21
N ARG A 39 -6.84 9.47 -1.65
CA ARG A 39 -6.06 8.61 -0.74
C ARG A 39 -5.22 9.46 0.22
N ASP A 40 -4.65 10.57 -0.25
CA ASP A 40 -3.96 11.52 0.63
C ASP A 40 -4.91 12.15 1.66
N ASP A 41 -6.17 12.39 1.31
CA ASP A 41 -7.16 12.93 2.25
C ASP A 41 -7.56 11.92 3.33
N ILE A 42 -7.66 10.62 2.99
CA ILE A 42 -7.80 9.55 3.97
C ILE A 42 -6.63 9.54 4.94
N ILE A 43 -5.40 9.62 4.41
CA ILE A 43 -4.17 9.64 5.21
C ILE A 43 -4.16 10.82 6.20
N LYS A 44 -4.54 12.02 5.76
CA LYS A 44 -4.63 13.21 6.63
C LYS A 44 -5.66 13.03 7.75
N ALA A 45 -6.84 12.48 7.41
CA ALA A 45 -7.89 12.25 8.38
C ALA A 45 -7.47 11.25 9.46
N ILE A 46 -6.75 10.20 9.08
CA ILE A 46 -6.18 9.23 10.02
C ILE A 46 -5.22 9.92 10.98
N HIS A 47 -4.27 10.70 10.46
CA HIS A 47 -3.24 11.37 11.27
C HIS A 47 -3.83 12.17 12.44
N ALA A 48 -4.90 12.94 12.17
CA ALA A 48 -5.54 13.80 13.16
C ALA A 48 -6.15 13.02 14.34
N GLU A 49 -6.53 11.77 14.12
CA GLU A 49 -7.30 10.95 15.06
C GLU A 49 -6.48 9.80 15.66
N TYR A 50 -5.34 9.45 15.06
CA TYR A 50 -4.60 8.23 15.34
C TYR A 50 -4.16 8.09 16.82
N VAL A 51 -3.93 9.21 17.49
CA VAL A 51 -3.53 9.26 18.91
C VAL A 51 -4.66 8.79 19.83
N ASP A 52 -5.90 9.14 19.51
CA ASP A 52 -7.06 9.07 20.42
C ASP A 52 -7.93 7.81 20.25
N VAL A 53 -7.61 6.96 19.26
CA VAL A 53 -8.38 5.75 18.93
C VAL A 53 -7.55 4.47 19.08
N ASP A 54 -8.16 3.32 19.29
CA ASP A 54 -7.44 2.02 19.35
C ASP A 54 -7.11 1.43 17.98
N GLY A 55 -7.83 1.87 16.95
CA GLY A 55 -7.67 1.44 15.58
C GLY A 55 -8.62 2.20 14.66
N ILE A 56 -8.42 2.07 13.36
CA ILE A 56 -9.22 2.78 12.36
C ILE A 56 -9.79 1.78 11.37
N ILE A 57 -11.06 1.97 11.01
CA ILE A 57 -11.76 1.21 9.97
C ILE A 57 -12.14 2.18 8.85
N ILE A 58 -11.78 1.86 7.63
CA ILE A 58 -12.08 2.63 6.43
C ILE A 58 -13.07 1.83 5.60
N LEU A 59 -14.30 2.35 5.50
CA LEU A 59 -15.30 1.78 4.59
C LEU A 59 -14.94 2.19 3.17
N HIS A 60 -14.71 1.21 2.30
CA HIS A 60 -14.16 1.44 0.97
C HIS A 60 -14.78 0.48 -0.05
N GLY A 61 -14.96 0.91 -1.30
CA GLY A 61 -15.40 0.02 -2.39
C GLY A 61 -14.34 -1.03 -2.77
N THR A 62 -14.75 -2.12 -3.43
CA THR A 62 -13.89 -3.29 -3.60
C THR A 62 -12.76 -3.09 -4.62
N ASP A 63 -12.99 -2.30 -5.68
CA ASP A 63 -12.12 -2.21 -6.86
C ASP A 63 -10.71 -1.73 -6.54
N SER A 64 -10.62 -0.61 -5.81
CA SER A 64 -9.33 0.00 -5.46
C SER A 64 -8.97 -0.13 -3.97
N GLY A 65 -9.74 -0.91 -3.20
CA GLY A 65 -9.47 -1.13 -1.76
C GLY A 65 -8.09 -1.73 -1.49
N ALA A 66 -7.67 -2.68 -2.35
CA ALA A 66 -6.34 -3.28 -2.27
C ALA A 66 -5.22 -2.27 -2.55
N ASP A 67 -5.47 -1.22 -3.32
CA ASP A 67 -4.47 -0.21 -3.64
C ASP A 67 -4.42 0.88 -2.58
N THR A 68 -5.58 1.30 -2.08
CA THR A 68 -5.69 2.21 -0.94
C THR A 68 -4.97 1.64 0.28
N VAL A 69 -5.14 0.35 0.60
CA VAL A 69 -4.46 -0.26 1.76
C VAL A 69 -2.94 -0.38 1.57
N LYS A 70 -2.44 -0.58 0.34
CA LYS A 70 -0.99 -0.54 0.06
C LYS A 70 -0.41 0.84 0.31
N ILE A 71 -1.11 1.88 -0.14
CA ILE A 71 -0.73 3.27 0.13
C ILE A 71 -0.74 3.53 1.63
N LEU A 72 -1.82 3.18 2.34
CA LEU A 72 -1.89 3.38 3.79
C LEU A 72 -0.71 2.71 4.50
N HIS A 73 -0.35 1.49 4.10
CA HIS A 73 0.77 0.74 4.68
C HIS A 73 2.11 1.48 4.59
N LEU A 74 2.29 2.28 3.55
CA LEU A 74 3.54 3.00 3.31
C LEU A 74 3.46 4.47 3.73
N ALA A 75 2.25 5.02 3.91
CA ALA A 75 2.01 6.44 4.19
C ALA A 75 1.93 6.79 5.68
N LEU A 76 1.72 5.81 6.56
CA LEU A 76 1.68 5.99 8.01
C LEU A 76 2.88 5.38 8.78
N PRO A 77 4.12 5.41 8.26
CA PRO A 77 5.25 4.97 9.03
C PRO A 77 5.46 5.87 10.26
N ASP A 78 5.61 5.30 11.45
CA ASP A 78 6.31 6.02 12.51
C ASP A 78 7.80 6.15 12.14
N TYR A 79 8.35 7.35 12.32
CA TYR A 79 9.69 7.71 11.88
C TYR A 79 10.36 8.64 12.90
N ASP A 80 11.50 8.23 13.44
CA ASP A 80 12.40 9.13 14.15
C ASP A 80 13.40 9.78 13.17
N PRO A 81 13.30 11.10 12.90
CA PRO A 81 14.23 11.80 12.01
C PRO A 81 15.70 11.74 12.41
N ARG A 82 16.00 11.38 13.66
CA ARG A 82 17.36 11.31 14.19
C ARG A 82 18.04 9.99 13.88
N THR A 83 17.29 8.93 13.53
CA THR A 83 17.82 7.57 13.37
C THR A 83 18.08 7.17 11.91
N ILE A 84 17.49 7.85 10.93
CA ILE A 84 17.62 7.50 9.50
C ILE A 84 19.07 7.45 9.00
N TRP A 85 19.96 8.23 9.65
CA TRP A 85 21.36 8.37 9.28
C TRP A 85 22.33 7.63 10.20
N LYS A 86 21.88 7.13 11.36
CA LYS A 86 22.79 6.67 12.41
C LYS A 86 22.99 5.15 12.42
N ASP A 87 21.93 4.36 12.28
CA ASP A 87 22.02 2.97 12.76
C ASP A 87 21.60 1.89 11.75
N GLY A 88 21.20 2.26 10.53
CA GLY A 88 20.73 1.30 9.51
C GLY A 88 19.43 0.56 9.87
N SER A 89 19.00 0.61 11.14
CA SER A 89 17.71 0.16 11.65
C SER A 89 16.62 1.18 11.31
N ARG A 90 16.09 1.06 10.11
CA ARG A 90 14.88 1.80 9.70
C ARG A 90 13.68 1.01 10.18
N VAL A 91 13.41 1.08 11.48
CA VAL A 91 12.22 0.45 12.03
C VAL A 91 11.08 1.44 11.88
N PHE A 92 10.32 1.25 10.82
CA PHE A 92 9.07 1.93 10.63
C PHE A 92 8.04 1.19 11.45
N ASN A 93 7.59 1.82 12.54
CA ASN A 93 6.64 1.20 13.45
C ASN A 93 5.21 1.57 13.06
N TRP A 94 4.34 0.61 13.24
CA TRP A 94 2.91 0.78 13.17
C TRP A 94 2.37 0.50 14.57
N GLY A 95 1.74 1.51 15.17
CA GLY A 95 1.33 1.44 16.58
C GLY A 95 -0.08 0.89 16.78
N LYS A 96 -0.92 0.93 15.74
CA LYS A 96 -2.35 0.59 15.76
C LYS A 96 -2.82 0.16 14.37
N PRO A 97 -3.81 -0.74 14.26
CA PRO A 97 -4.26 -1.23 12.97
C PRO A 97 -5.09 -0.18 12.21
N VAL A 98 -4.88 -0.11 10.89
CA VAL A 98 -5.71 0.67 9.96
C VAL A 98 -6.27 -0.28 8.93
N LEU A 99 -7.56 -0.58 9.04
CA LEU A 99 -8.20 -1.64 8.29
C LEU A 99 -9.09 -1.08 7.19
N VAL A 100 -8.81 -1.45 5.95
CA VAL A 100 -9.75 -1.25 4.85
C VAL A 100 -10.81 -2.35 4.92
N LEU A 101 -12.06 -1.94 4.83
CA LEU A 101 -13.22 -2.81 4.86
C LEU A 101 -14.06 -2.55 3.62
N SER A 102 -14.37 -3.62 2.91
CA SER A 102 -15.25 -3.61 1.75
C SER A 102 -16.29 -4.72 1.85
N SER A 103 -17.31 -4.67 1.02
CA SER A 103 -18.34 -5.71 0.89
C SER A 103 -18.66 -5.90 -0.58
N GLN A 104 -18.76 -7.15 -1.04
CA GLN A 104 -19.23 -7.44 -2.40
C GLN A 104 -20.75 -7.30 -2.52
N VAL A 105 -21.46 -7.55 -1.43
CA VAL A 105 -22.91 -7.36 -1.36
C VAL A 105 -23.18 -6.23 -0.36
N PRO A 106 -23.93 -5.17 -0.73
CA PRO A 106 -24.23 -4.05 0.17
C PRO A 106 -24.79 -4.53 1.51
N ALA A 107 -24.33 -3.96 2.62
CA ALA A 107 -24.85 -4.35 3.94
C ALA A 107 -26.30 -3.90 4.18
N VAL A 108 -26.70 -2.84 3.49
CA VAL A 108 -27.98 -2.18 3.66
C VAL A 108 -28.47 -1.69 2.31
N ASP A 109 -29.73 -1.99 1.99
CA ASP A 109 -30.46 -1.36 0.89
C ASP A 109 -31.28 -0.18 1.42
N ALA A 110 -31.39 0.87 0.61
CA ALA A 110 -32.30 1.98 0.85
C ALA A 110 -33.43 1.94 -0.20
N ILE A 111 -34.60 1.42 0.18
CA ILE A 111 -35.78 1.35 -0.67
C ILE A 111 -36.82 2.33 -0.11
N ASN A 112 -37.20 3.35 -0.88
CA ASN A 112 -38.16 4.38 -0.46
C ASN A 112 -37.81 5.04 0.89
N CYS A 113 -36.54 5.37 1.10
CA CYS A 113 -35.99 5.91 2.36
C CYS A 113 -36.06 4.97 3.57
N ASN A 114 -36.55 3.73 3.40
CA ASN A 114 -36.45 2.70 4.42
C ASN A 114 -35.14 1.92 4.25
N ILE A 115 -34.44 1.76 5.36
CA ILE A 115 -33.19 1.02 5.47
C ILE A 115 -33.55 -0.44 5.72
N THR A 116 -33.17 -1.33 4.80
CA THR A 116 -33.37 -2.77 4.92
C THR A 116 -32.02 -3.46 4.99
N TYR A 117 -31.82 -4.25 6.04
CA TYR A 117 -30.60 -5.05 6.20
C TYR A 117 -30.59 -6.21 5.21
N ARG A 118 -29.42 -6.44 4.58
CA ARG A 118 -29.21 -7.57 3.67
C ARG A 118 -28.55 -8.73 4.40
N ILE A 119 -29.31 -9.82 4.55
CA ILE A 119 -28.83 -11.04 5.23
C ILE A 119 -27.71 -11.76 4.48
N ASP A 120 -27.63 -11.55 3.17
CA ASP A 120 -26.61 -12.11 2.28
C ASP A 120 -25.35 -11.22 2.17
N SER A 121 -25.30 -10.11 2.90
CA SER A 121 -24.13 -9.23 2.90
C SER A 121 -22.95 -9.81 3.67
N ASP A 122 -21.75 -9.65 3.11
CA ASP A 122 -20.50 -9.92 3.79
C ASP A 122 -19.98 -8.75 4.65
N GLY A 123 -20.56 -7.54 4.49
CA GLY A 123 -20.15 -6.34 5.22
C GLY A 123 -20.20 -6.48 6.75
N PRO A 124 -21.28 -6.99 7.35
CA PRO A 124 -21.40 -7.17 8.80
C PRO A 124 -20.36 -8.15 9.38
N MET A 125 -20.07 -9.25 8.67
CA MET A 125 -19.02 -10.20 9.06
C MET A 125 -17.64 -9.54 8.98
N ASN A 126 -17.37 -8.80 7.91
CA ASN A 126 -16.12 -8.06 7.75
C ASN A 126 -15.94 -7.01 8.86
N LEU A 127 -17.02 -6.34 9.26
CA LEU A 127 -16.97 -5.33 10.34
C LEU A 127 -16.72 -5.97 11.69
N SER A 128 -17.40 -7.08 11.99
CA SER A 128 -17.16 -7.84 13.22
C SER A 128 -15.70 -8.26 13.33
N LEU A 129 -15.13 -8.82 12.26
CA LEU A 129 -13.72 -9.21 12.21
C LEU A 129 -12.78 -8.01 12.39
N ALA A 130 -13.07 -6.86 11.79
CA ALA A 130 -12.28 -5.65 11.97
C ALA A 130 -12.27 -5.19 13.44
N LEU A 131 -13.44 -5.15 14.08
CA LEU A 131 -13.58 -4.76 15.49
C LEU A 131 -12.86 -5.75 16.42
N MET A 132 -12.98 -7.06 16.16
CA MET A 132 -12.26 -8.08 16.93
C MET A 132 -10.75 -7.92 16.80
N LEU A 133 -10.24 -7.65 15.59
CA LEU A 133 -8.81 -7.49 15.35
C LEU A 133 -8.24 -6.26 16.08
N ILE A 134 -8.99 -5.14 16.09
CA ILE A 134 -8.63 -3.94 16.86
C ILE A 134 -8.63 -4.24 18.36
N SER A 135 -9.69 -4.86 18.86
CA SER A 135 -9.86 -5.14 20.30
C SER A 135 -8.82 -6.13 20.84
N ASP A 136 -8.35 -7.08 20.03
CA ASP A 136 -7.38 -8.09 20.44
C ASP A 136 -5.96 -7.52 20.59
N GLY A 137 -5.71 -6.34 20.00
CA GLY A 137 -4.48 -5.56 20.25
C GLY A 137 -3.19 -6.15 19.68
N ASN A 138 -3.22 -7.29 18.98
CA ASN A 138 -2.03 -7.96 18.45
C ASN A 138 -1.48 -7.35 17.15
N VAL A 139 -2.32 -6.72 16.33
CA VAL A 139 -1.92 -6.21 15.01
C VAL A 139 -1.67 -4.71 15.09
N GLY A 140 -0.47 -4.29 14.73
CA GLY A 140 -0.16 -2.90 14.42
C GLY A 140 0.36 -2.84 13.01
N GLU A 141 -0.49 -2.97 11.99
CA GLU A 141 -0.18 -2.58 10.60
C GLU A 141 -1.48 -2.31 9.84
N SER A 142 -1.39 -1.71 8.65
CA SER A 142 -2.57 -1.63 7.78
C SER A 142 -2.82 -2.94 7.04
N GLY A 143 -4.09 -3.26 6.88
CA GLY A 143 -4.53 -4.40 6.11
C GLY A 143 -5.97 -4.29 5.67
N ILE A 144 -6.44 -5.34 5.01
CA ILE A 144 -7.77 -5.39 4.42
C ILE A 144 -8.50 -6.62 4.95
N ILE A 145 -9.76 -6.43 5.35
CA ILE A 145 -10.60 -7.53 5.80
C ILE A 145 -11.27 -8.16 4.59
N THR A 146 -11.30 -9.48 4.56
CA THR A 146 -11.98 -10.26 3.53
C THR A 146 -12.89 -11.32 4.14
N ASN A 147 -14.00 -11.58 3.45
CA ASN A 147 -15.16 -12.31 3.97
C ASN A 147 -14.98 -13.82 4.22
N ASN A 148 -13.79 -14.36 3.94
CA ASN A 148 -13.41 -15.71 4.34
C ASN A 148 -12.88 -15.77 5.79
N GLY A 149 -13.18 -14.74 6.60
CA GLY A 149 -12.71 -14.62 7.97
C GLY A 149 -11.21 -14.31 8.06
N THR A 150 -10.63 -13.61 7.07
CA THR A 150 -9.19 -13.35 7.05
C THR A 150 -8.89 -11.86 6.99
N ALA A 151 -7.87 -11.43 7.70
CA ALA A 151 -7.26 -10.11 7.55
C ALA A 151 -5.96 -10.25 6.75
N LEU A 152 -5.86 -9.57 5.61
CA LEU A 152 -4.72 -9.63 4.71
C LEU A 152 -3.83 -8.40 4.87
N ARG A 153 -2.51 -8.60 4.76
CA ARG A 153 -1.53 -7.51 4.80
C ARG A 153 -1.68 -6.60 3.59
N GLY A 154 -1.69 -5.29 3.80
CA GLY A 154 -1.92 -4.32 2.73
C GLY A 154 -0.95 -4.43 1.55
N THR A 155 0.35 -4.48 1.82
CA THR A 155 1.44 -4.51 0.81
C THR A 155 1.48 -5.73 -0.09
N ALA A 156 0.77 -6.80 0.28
CA ALA A 156 0.76 -8.08 -0.43
C ALA A 156 -0.63 -8.48 -0.96
N CYS A 157 -1.66 -7.67 -0.71
CA CYS A 157 -3.02 -7.98 -1.13
C CYS A 157 -3.32 -7.46 -2.54
N GLU A 158 -4.19 -8.17 -3.24
CA GLU A 158 -4.70 -7.77 -4.55
C GLU A 158 -6.18 -8.16 -4.68
N LYS A 159 -6.93 -7.44 -5.51
CA LYS A 159 -8.26 -7.89 -5.93
C LYS A 159 -8.06 -9.07 -6.87
N GLY A 160 -8.48 -10.26 -6.42
CA GLY A 160 -8.30 -11.52 -7.13
C GLY A 160 -9.53 -11.98 -7.89
N ALA A 161 -10.70 -11.43 -7.58
CA ALA A 161 -11.96 -11.76 -8.22
C ALA A 161 -12.87 -10.52 -8.35
N GLU A 162 -13.63 -10.45 -9.44
CA GLU A 162 -14.54 -9.32 -9.69
C GLU A 162 -15.82 -9.43 -8.87
N VAL A 163 -16.41 -10.63 -8.83
CA VAL A 163 -17.71 -10.88 -8.20
C VAL A 163 -17.64 -11.88 -7.04
N ASP A 164 -16.57 -12.67 -6.96
CA ASP A 164 -16.49 -13.74 -5.97
C ASP A 164 -16.22 -13.20 -4.56
N ILE A 165 -16.65 -14.01 -3.60
CA ILE A 165 -16.49 -13.84 -2.16
C ILE A 165 -15.57 -15.00 -1.73
N PRO A 166 -14.28 -14.75 -1.37
CA PRO A 166 -13.63 -13.47 -1.14
C PRO A 166 -13.12 -12.73 -2.40
N PRO A 167 -13.25 -11.38 -2.48
CA PRO A 167 -12.72 -10.59 -3.59
C PRO A 167 -11.21 -10.44 -3.56
N TYR A 168 -10.62 -10.47 -2.35
CA TYR A 168 -9.20 -10.23 -2.14
C TYR A 168 -8.45 -11.51 -1.92
N ARG A 169 -7.24 -11.57 -2.49
CA ARG A 169 -6.25 -12.60 -2.23
C ARG A 169 -4.93 -11.95 -1.83
N THR A 170 -4.07 -12.73 -1.18
CA THR A 170 -2.70 -12.33 -0.86
C THR A 170 -1.73 -13.11 -1.72
N ASP A 171 -0.52 -12.58 -1.92
CA ASP A 171 0.57 -13.37 -2.46
C ASP A 171 0.71 -14.70 -1.67
N PRO A 172 0.79 -15.88 -2.33
CA PRO A 172 0.78 -17.17 -1.64
C PRO A 172 1.94 -17.39 -0.66
N GLY A 173 3.03 -16.61 -0.79
CA GLY A 173 4.15 -16.67 0.14
C GLY A 173 3.96 -15.76 1.35
N VAL A 174 2.96 -14.88 1.37
CA VAL A 174 2.69 -13.97 2.48
C VAL A 174 1.52 -14.52 3.31
N PRO A 175 1.76 -14.93 4.56
CA PRO A 175 0.68 -15.36 5.44
C PRO A 175 -0.32 -14.23 5.71
N PRO A 176 -1.59 -14.55 5.99
CA PRO A 176 -2.53 -13.55 6.47
C PRO A 176 -2.11 -13.01 7.84
N MET A 177 -2.53 -11.78 8.14
CA MET A 177 -2.29 -11.14 9.44
C MET A 177 -3.02 -11.87 10.55
N ALA A 178 -4.30 -12.19 10.30
CA ALA A 178 -5.16 -12.90 11.22
C ALA A 178 -6.15 -13.77 10.45
N LYS A 179 -6.57 -14.87 11.06
CA LYS A 179 -7.66 -15.72 10.60
C LYS A 179 -8.65 -15.96 11.72
N TYR A 180 -9.91 -15.65 11.48
CA TYR A 180 -11.02 -15.98 12.34
C TYR A 180 -11.36 -17.47 12.23
N THR A 181 -11.49 -18.11 13.38
CA THR A 181 -11.84 -19.53 13.51
C THR A 181 -13.06 -19.64 14.42
N ALA A 182 -13.60 -20.86 14.55
CA ALA A 182 -14.67 -21.15 15.50
C ALA A 182 -14.29 -20.80 16.97
N LEU A 183 -12.99 -20.68 17.27
CA LEU A 183 -12.46 -20.42 18.61
C LEU A 183 -11.79 -19.04 18.71
N GLY A 184 -12.17 -18.09 17.85
CA GLY A 184 -11.66 -16.72 17.83
C GLY A 184 -10.53 -16.50 16.82
N LEU A 185 -9.85 -15.35 16.94
CA LEU A 185 -8.75 -14.96 16.06
C LEU A 185 -7.50 -15.79 16.30
N ARG A 186 -6.79 -16.09 15.21
CA ARG A 186 -5.50 -16.77 15.21
C ARG A 186 -4.52 -15.98 14.36
N TYR A 187 -3.30 -15.87 14.86
CA TYR A 187 -2.22 -15.11 14.26
C TYR A 187 -1.06 -16.06 13.94
N LEU A 188 -0.30 -15.71 12.92
CA LEU A 188 1.03 -16.28 12.72
C LEU A 188 2.05 -15.25 13.25
N PRO A 189 3.09 -15.65 13.99
CA PRO A 189 4.07 -14.69 14.53
C PRO A 189 4.74 -13.81 13.47
N GLN A 190 4.90 -14.31 12.23
CA GLN A 190 5.43 -13.57 11.08
C GLN A 190 4.34 -12.95 10.19
N GLY A 191 3.07 -13.11 10.59
CA GLY A 191 1.87 -12.73 9.84
C GLY A 191 1.61 -11.23 9.86
N CYS A 192 2.06 -10.51 10.89
CA CYS A 192 1.88 -9.07 10.98
C CYS A 192 2.97 -8.37 11.78
N LEU A 193 3.09 -7.05 11.59
CA LEU A 193 3.76 -6.20 12.58
C LEU A 193 2.92 -6.21 13.85
N GLN A 194 3.57 -6.53 14.97
CA GLN A 194 2.93 -6.52 16.27
C GLN A 194 2.71 -5.08 16.72
N ARG A 195 1.61 -4.84 17.44
CA ARG A 195 1.34 -3.55 18.07
C ARG A 195 2.52 -3.19 18.99
N THR A 196 3.19 -2.08 18.74
CA THR A 196 4.35 -1.66 19.53
C THR A 196 3.92 -0.84 20.75
N GLY A 197 4.30 -1.30 21.94
CA GLY A 197 4.28 -0.54 23.19
C GLY A 197 2.91 -0.40 23.85
N GLU A 198 2.64 -1.17 24.91
CA GLU A 198 1.65 -0.74 25.91
C GLU A 198 2.10 0.61 26.49
N GLY A 199 1.28 1.65 26.32
CA GLY A 199 1.51 2.97 26.92
C GLY A 199 2.46 3.90 26.16
N GLN A 200 2.94 3.57 24.96
CA GLN A 200 3.67 4.51 24.10
C GLN A 200 2.81 4.92 22.90
N THR A 201 2.23 6.12 22.97
CA THR A 201 1.48 6.69 21.85
C THR A 201 2.47 7.35 20.89
N PHE A 202 2.73 6.66 19.77
CA PHE A 202 3.52 7.23 18.68
C PHE A 202 2.60 8.04 17.75
N ILE A 203 2.99 9.27 17.44
CA ILE A 203 2.34 10.06 16.40
C ILE A 203 3.03 9.68 15.08
N PRO A 204 2.35 8.98 14.16
CA PRO A 204 2.98 8.52 12.93
C PRO A 204 3.48 9.72 12.12
N PHE A 205 4.61 9.57 11.46
CA PHE A 205 5.03 10.55 10.46
C PHE A 205 4.23 10.30 9.18
N VAL A 206 3.34 11.23 8.86
CA VAL A 206 2.36 11.00 7.82
C VAL A 206 2.80 11.57 6.47
N ILE A 207 2.84 10.70 5.47
CA ILE A 207 3.18 11.02 4.09
C ILE A 207 1.90 11.27 3.30
N HIS A 208 1.33 12.47 3.44
CA HIS A 208 0.19 12.92 2.64
C HIS A 208 0.67 13.86 1.52
N GLY A 209 0.39 13.54 0.26
CA GLY A 209 0.82 14.33 -0.92
C GLY A 209 1.69 13.55 -1.89
N SER A 210 1.85 12.24 -1.69
CA SER A 210 2.60 11.37 -2.60
C SER A 210 1.91 11.23 -3.96
N SER A 211 0.59 11.49 -4.04
CA SER A 211 -0.18 11.52 -5.29
C SER A 211 0.38 12.46 -6.35
N ARG A 212 1.01 13.56 -5.94
CA ARG A 212 1.64 14.54 -6.86
C ARG A 212 2.79 13.98 -7.69
N TYR A 213 3.29 12.79 -7.32
CA TYR A 213 4.39 12.11 -7.98
C TYR A 213 3.93 10.94 -8.84
N GLU A 214 2.63 10.76 -9.06
CA GLU A 214 2.10 9.66 -9.86
C GLU A 214 2.70 9.65 -11.28
N ASP A 215 2.77 10.82 -11.93
CA ASP A 215 3.35 11.00 -13.27
C ASP A 215 4.88 10.84 -13.30
N LYS A 216 5.54 10.89 -12.12
CA LYS A 216 6.99 10.73 -11.97
C LYS A 216 7.41 9.27 -11.76
N VAL A 217 6.47 8.36 -11.54
CA VAL A 217 6.74 6.95 -11.31
C VAL A 217 5.96 6.09 -12.28
N ILE A 218 6.66 5.42 -13.20
CA ILE A 218 6.03 4.50 -14.15
C ILE A 218 6.32 3.05 -13.78
N THR A 219 5.32 2.19 -13.94
CA THR A 219 5.46 0.74 -13.90
C THR A 219 5.51 0.21 -15.33
N VAL A 220 6.58 -0.50 -15.67
CA VAL A 220 6.83 -1.00 -17.03
C VAL A 220 6.80 -2.51 -17.02
N PHE A 221 5.91 -3.10 -17.81
CA PHE A 221 5.96 -4.51 -18.17
C PHE A 221 6.77 -4.68 -19.46
N GLU A 222 7.37 -5.87 -19.65
CA GLU A 222 8.20 -6.16 -20.83
C GLU A 222 7.53 -5.68 -22.12
N SER A 223 8.27 -4.98 -22.97
CA SER A 223 7.89 -4.52 -24.32
C SER A 223 6.71 -3.54 -24.47
N SER A 224 5.94 -3.19 -23.44
CA SER A 224 4.72 -2.38 -23.64
C SER A 224 4.84 -0.89 -23.28
N HIS A 225 5.84 -0.45 -22.50
CA HIS A 225 5.84 0.94 -21.94
C HIS A 225 7.19 1.67 -21.91
N LEU A 226 8.20 1.23 -22.66
CA LEU A 226 9.48 1.97 -22.81
C LEU A 226 9.49 2.97 -23.97
N SER A 227 8.37 3.13 -24.69
CA SER A 227 8.29 3.98 -25.88
C SER A 227 8.69 5.42 -25.58
N LEU A 228 8.17 6.04 -24.52
CA LEU A 228 8.53 7.41 -24.12
C LEU A 228 10.03 7.57 -23.87
N LEU A 229 10.63 6.60 -23.17
CA LEU A 229 12.07 6.60 -22.86
C LEU A 229 12.91 6.43 -24.12
N LYS A 230 12.48 5.53 -25.02
CA LYS A 230 13.12 5.31 -26.31
C LYS A 230 13.04 6.57 -27.19
N THR A 231 11.86 7.15 -27.33
CA THR A 231 11.66 8.40 -28.09
C THR A 231 12.53 9.52 -27.52
N TYR A 232 12.63 9.67 -26.20
CA TYR A 232 13.53 10.66 -25.59
C TYR A 232 15.00 10.47 -25.99
N LEU A 233 15.47 9.22 -26.02
CA LEU A 233 16.86 8.91 -26.38
C LEU A 233 17.13 9.14 -27.88
N GLU A 234 16.13 8.98 -28.73
CA GLU A 234 16.20 9.13 -30.18
C GLU A 234 15.95 10.58 -30.64
N SER A 235 15.24 11.39 -29.85
CA SER A 235 14.96 12.80 -30.16
C SER A 235 16.17 13.71 -29.93
N GLU A 236 16.19 14.82 -30.67
CA GLU A 236 17.19 15.88 -30.54
C GLU A 236 16.55 17.28 -30.39
N GLY A 237 17.38 18.27 -30.03
CA GLY A 237 16.98 19.69 -30.02
C GLY A 237 15.78 20.03 -29.12
N LEU A 238 14.81 20.75 -29.68
CA LEU A 238 13.62 21.23 -28.97
C LEU A 238 12.68 20.10 -28.55
N GLU A 239 12.57 19.04 -29.34
CA GLU A 239 11.73 17.89 -29.03
C GLU A 239 12.26 17.15 -27.80
N LYS A 240 13.58 16.90 -27.75
CA LYS A 240 14.21 16.27 -26.59
C LYS A 240 13.96 17.06 -25.30
N LYS A 241 14.03 18.39 -25.35
CA LYS A 241 13.70 19.27 -24.21
C LYS A 241 12.24 19.14 -23.77
N ARG A 242 11.29 19.08 -24.71
CA ARG A 242 9.86 18.89 -24.40
C ARG A 242 9.57 17.53 -23.77
N ILE A 243 10.20 16.47 -24.26
CA ILE A 243 10.02 15.13 -23.72
C ILE A 243 10.67 15.00 -22.34
N ARG A 244 11.80 15.69 -22.11
CA ARG A 244 12.51 15.69 -20.83
C ARG A 244 11.62 16.04 -19.64
N GLU A 245 10.73 17.02 -19.80
CA GLU A 245 9.81 17.47 -18.75
C GLU A 245 8.74 16.42 -18.39
N LYS A 246 8.48 15.49 -19.33
CA LYS A 246 7.52 14.39 -19.19
C LYS A 246 8.20 13.07 -18.79
N LEU A 247 9.52 13.05 -18.68
CA LEU A 247 10.21 11.83 -18.27
C LEU A 247 9.86 11.47 -16.82
N PRO A 248 9.69 10.18 -16.52
CA PRO A 248 9.58 9.73 -15.16
C PRO A 248 10.91 9.95 -14.42
N GLU A 249 10.84 10.09 -13.11
CA GLU A 249 12.01 10.07 -12.25
C GLU A 249 12.35 8.65 -11.78
N VAL A 250 11.34 7.78 -11.68
CA VAL A 250 11.50 6.39 -11.27
C VAL A 250 10.80 5.45 -12.24
N VAL A 251 11.50 4.37 -12.60
CA VAL A 251 10.96 3.26 -13.39
C VAL A 251 10.93 2.00 -12.53
N VAL A 252 9.74 1.44 -12.35
CA VAL A 252 9.52 0.13 -11.72
C VAL A 252 9.33 -0.90 -12.85
N TYR A 253 10.40 -1.60 -13.19
CA TYR A 253 10.41 -2.59 -14.25
C TYR A 253 9.96 -3.97 -13.73
N VAL A 254 8.83 -4.46 -14.22
CA VAL A 254 8.29 -5.78 -13.88
C VAL A 254 8.99 -6.84 -14.71
N SER A 255 9.78 -7.65 -14.01
CA SER A 255 10.68 -8.64 -14.59
C SER A 255 10.17 -10.07 -14.41
N LYS A 256 10.52 -10.95 -15.35
CA LYS A 256 10.18 -12.38 -15.32
C LYS A 256 11.24 -13.21 -14.60
N GLY A 257 10.82 -14.37 -14.07
CA GLY A 257 11.71 -15.36 -13.46
C GLY A 257 12.50 -14.79 -12.29
N ALA A 258 13.81 -14.99 -12.29
CA ALA A 258 14.75 -14.47 -11.27
C ALA A 258 15.06 -12.97 -11.41
N GLY A 259 14.16 -12.22 -12.02
CA GLY A 259 14.28 -10.79 -12.24
C GLY A 259 15.13 -10.42 -13.46
N ASN A 260 14.99 -11.17 -14.55
CA ASN A 260 15.75 -10.96 -15.78
C ASN A 260 15.20 -9.76 -16.57
N VAL A 261 16.07 -9.01 -17.25
CA VAL A 261 15.69 -7.86 -18.10
C VAL A 261 16.10 -8.16 -19.54
N LYS A 262 15.22 -7.87 -20.51
CA LYS A 262 15.54 -8.03 -21.93
C LYS A 262 16.71 -7.11 -22.29
N SER A 263 17.68 -7.59 -23.08
CA SER A 263 18.88 -6.82 -23.42
C SER A 263 18.58 -5.46 -24.07
N GLN A 264 17.51 -5.35 -24.86
CA GLN A 264 17.06 -4.09 -25.46
C GLN A 264 16.55 -3.11 -24.39
N ASP A 265 15.68 -3.59 -23.50
CA ASP A 265 15.12 -2.81 -22.40
C ASP A 265 16.21 -2.35 -21.44
N TYR A 266 17.17 -3.22 -21.12
CA TYR A 266 18.35 -2.90 -20.33
C TYR A 266 19.15 -1.72 -20.93
N LYS A 267 19.42 -1.74 -22.25
CA LYS A 267 20.14 -0.66 -22.92
C LYS A 267 19.41 0.68 -22.78
N ILE A 268 18.08 0.68 -22.92
CA ILE A 268 17.25 1.89 -22.75
C ILE A 268 17.33 2.38 -21.30
N LEU A 269 17.09 1.50 -20.33
CA LEU A 269 17.10 1.83 -18.91
C LEU A 269 18.44 2.40 -18.45
N LYS A 270 19.56 1.77 -18.83
CA LYS A 270 20.92 2.26 -18.51
C LYS A 270 21.24 3.59 -19.18
N ALA A 271 20.70 3.85 -20.37
CA ALA A 271 20.91 5.13 -21.05
C ALA A 271 20.16 6.26 -20.31
N VAL A 272 18.90 6.04 -19.91
CA VAL A 272 18.13 7.06 -19.16
C VAL A 272 18.59 7.22 -17.71
N GLU A 273 19.28 6.24 -17.12
CA GLU A 273 19.94 6.43 -15.81
C GLU A 273 20.99 7.54 -15.83
N LYS A 274 21.70 7.73 -16.96
CA LYS A 274 22.64 8.85 -17.13
C LYS A 274 21.95 10.20 -17.13
N GLU A 275 20.65 10.18 -17.39
CA GLU A 275 19.76 11.33 -17.41
C GLU A 275 19.06 11.49 -16.04
N GLY A 276 19.46 10.74 -15.01
CA GLY A 276 18.94 10.87 -13.65
C GLY A 276 17.65 10.10 -13.37
N VAL A 277 17.16 9.28 -14.30
CA VAL A 277 16.03 8.36 -14.05
C VAL A 277 16.54 7.19 -13.20
N VAL A 278 15.85 6.83 -12.13
CA VAL A 278 16.23 5.69 -11.29
C VAL A 278 15.40 4.47 -11.65
N SER A 279 16.07 3.36 -11.98
CA SER A 279 15.38 2.11 -12.34
C SER A 279 15.45 1.09 -11.21
N PHE A 280 14.33 0.42 -10.96
CA PHE A 280 14.23 -0.74 -10.08
C PHE A 280 13.57 -1.90 -10.82
N ARG A 281 13.94 -3.13 -10.46
CA ARG A 281 13.27 -4.34 -10.97
C ARG A 281 12.45 -5.00 -9.85
N VAL A 282 11.24 -5.42 -10.19
CA VAL A 282 10.29 -6.12 -9.30
C VAL A 282 9.81 -7.42 -9.96
N PRO A 283 9.43 -8.44 -9.17
CA PRO A 283 8.86 -9.67 -9.72
C PRO A 283 7.45 -9.43 -10.29
N LEU A 284 7.01 -10.32 -11.18
CA LEU A 284 5.59 -10.51 -11.44
C LEU A 284 4.85 -10.91 -10.15
N PRO A 285 3.54 -10.63 -10.02
CA PRO A 285 2.72 -11.12 -8.91
C PRO A 285 2.93 -12.63 -8.68
N GLY A 286 3.16 -13.03 -7.42
CA GLY A 286 3.49 -14.41 -7.03
C GLY A 286 4.96 -14.83 -7.23
N GLY A 287 5.75 -14.04 -7.95
CA GLY A 287 7.18 -14.28 -8.20
C GLY A 287 8.09 -13.77 -7.09
N ARG A 288 9.39 -14.08 -7.19
CA ARG A 288 10.44 -13.61 -6.27
C ARG A 288 11.69 -13.25 -7.05
N ILE A 289 12.38 -12.18 -6.63
CA ILE A 289 13.71 -11.88 -7.15
C ILE A 289 14.75 -12.34 -6.13
N PRO A 290 15.67 -13.25 -6.49
CA PRO A 290 16.73 -13.69 -5.59
C PRO A 290 17.71 -12.55 -5.29
N ALA A 291 18.33 -12.62 -4.11
CA ALA A 291 19.34 -11.64 -3.70
C ALA A 291 20.61 -11.68 -4.57
N GLN A 292 20.92 -12.86 -5.14
CA GLN A 292 22.02 -13.08 -6.05
C GLN A 292 21.50 -13.41 -7.44
N GLN A 293 22.23 -12.98 -8.47
CA GLN A 293 21.92 -13.29 -9.85
C GLN A 293 22.10 -14.79 -10.11
N ILE A 294 21.09 -15.43 -10.70
CA ILE A 294 21.11 -16.87 -11.01
C ILE A 294 21.47 -17.12 -12.49
N TYR A 295 21.13 -16.17 -13.39
CA TYR A 295 21.31 -16.32 -14.83
C TYR A 295 22.24 -15.24 -15.39
N ASP A 296 23.09 -15.60 -16.34
CA ASP A 296 23.95 -14.67 -17.07
C ASP A 296 23.15 -13.88 -18.13
N VAL A 297 22.32 -12.96 -17.65
CA VAL A 297 21.52 -12.05 -18.49
C VAL A 297 21.64 -10.62 -17.97
N PRO A 298 21.49 -9.60 -18.84
CA PRO A 298 21.51 -8.20 -18.42
C PRO A 298 20.41 -7.89 -17.39
N GLY A 299 20.67 -6.89 -16.52
CA GLY A 299 19.69 -6.39 -15.56
C GLY A 299 20.04 -6.59 -14.09
N HIS A 300 21.11 -7.31 -13.77
CA HIS A 300 21.57 -7.49 -12.40
C HIS A 300 22.09 -6.18 -11.77
N GLU A 301 22.56 -5.27 -12.61
CA GLU A 301 23.02 -3.94 -12.24
C GLU A 301 21.85 -3.00 -11.88
N ILE A 302 20.63 -3.36 -12.29
CA ILE A 302 19.41 -2.67 -11.89
C ILE A 302 18.99 -3.24 -10.53
N THR A 303 18.79 -2.33 -9.58
CA THR A 303 18.47 -2.69 -8.20
C THR A 303 17.18 -3.50 -8.12
N ALA A 304 17.26 -4.69 -7.51
CA ALA A 304 16.10 -5.56 -7.29
C ALA A 304 15.34 -5.21 -6.02
N LEU A 305 14.02 -5.22 -6.13
CA LEU A 305 13.09 -5.10 -5.03
C LEU A 305 12.19 -6.34 -5.02
N ASN A 306 12.29 -7.15 -3.97
CA ASN A 306 11.40 -8.30 -3.79
C ASN A 306 10.05 -7.83 -3.24
N MET A 307 9.34 -6.98 -3.98
CA MET A 307 8.08 -6.34 -3.60
C MET A 307 7.04 -6.51 -4.72
N GLN A 308 5.75 -6.39 -4.41
CA GLN A 308 4.74 -6.29 -5.48
C GLN A 308 4.95 -5.01 -6.31
N PRO A 309 4.68 -5.03 -7.63
CA PRO A 309 4.88 -3.86 -8.49
C PRO A 309 4.17 -2.60 -8.00
N GLN A 310 2.92 -2.73 -7.55
CA GLN A 310 2.13 -1.60 -7.09
C GLN A 310 2.66 -1.03 -5.76
N SER A 311 3.07 -1.90 -4.82
CA SER A 311 3.72 -1.49 -3.58
C SER A 311 5.04 -0.75 -3.86
N ALA A 312 5.80 -1.16 -4.88
CA ALA A 312 7.00 -0.46 -5.31
C ALA A 312 6.71 0.90 -5.96
N LYS A 313 5.64 1.01 -6.77
CA LYS A 313 5.17 2.30 -7.32
C LYS A 313 4.89 3.29 -6.19
N TYR A 314 4.06 2.89 -5.22
CA TYR A 314 3.68 3.77 -4.11
C TYR A 314 4.87 4.14 -3.21
N LYS A 315 5.75 3.19 -2.90
CA LYS A 315 6.97 3.48 -2.14
C LYS A 315 7.88 4.47 -2.86
N ALA A 316 7.97 4.40 -4.19
CA ALA A 316 8.73 5.36 -4.98
C ALA A 316 8.10 6.75 -4.95
N MET A 317 6.78 6.87 -5.10
CA MET A 317 6.04 8.13 -4.98
C MET A 317 6.28 8.79 -3.61
N MET A 318 6.23 8.00 -2.54
CA MET A 318 6.50 8.49 -1.19
C MET A 318 7.96 8.85 -0.96
N SER A 319 8.89 8.09 -1.53
CA SER A 319 10.32 8.41 -1.48
C SER A 319 10.62 9.73 -2.20
N LEU A 320 9.95 10.01 -3.33
CA LEU A 320 10.05 11.30 -4.01
C LEU A 320 9.50 12.44 -3.16
N TYR A 321 8.31 12.25 -2.55
CA TYR A 321 7.74 13.22 -1.62
C TYR A 321 8.68 13.54 -0.47
N MET A 322 9.26 12.51 0.17
CA MET A 322 10.21 12.67 1.27
C MET A 322 11.48 13.39 0.83
N ALA A 323 12.00 13.06 -0.35
CA ALA A 323 13.19 13.71 -0.89
C ALA A 323 12.98 15.21 -1.04
N GLU A 324 11.83 15.65 -1.56
CA GLU A 324 11.60 17.06 -1.88
C GLU A 324 11.04 17.87 -0.71
N ASN A 325 10.02 17.35 -0.03
CA ASN A 325 9.23 18.13 0.92
C ASN A 325 9.72 17.96 2.36
N VAL A 326 10.32 16.81 2.68
CA VAL A 326 10.70 16.47 4.06
C VAL A 326 12.18 16.74 4.28
N PHE A 327 13.04 16.10 3.48
CA PHE A 327 14.49 16.18 3.65
C PHE A 327 15.17 17.21 2.76
N LYS A 328 14.47 17.73 1.75
CA LYS A 328 14.99 18.72 0.79
C LYS A 328 16.32 18.29 0.15
N ILE A 329 16.39 17.02 -0.26
CA ILE A 329 17.54 16.39 -0.88
C ILE A 329 17.90 17.12 -2.17
N LYS A 330 19.19 17.40 -2.35
CA LYS A 330 19.70 18.05 -3.57
C LYS A 330 19.51 17.14 -4.80
N LYS A 331 19.27 17.75 -5.97
CA LYS A 331 19.01 17.03 -7.23
C LYS A 331 20.07 15.97 -7.57
N ASN A 332 21.35 16.27 -7.33
CA ASN A 332 22.47 15.35 -7.59
C ASN A 332 22.56 14.18 -6.58
N GLU A 333 21.90 14.29 -5.42
CA GLU A 333 21.87 13.24 -4.39
C GLU A 333 20.55 12.46 -4.40
N LYS A 334 19.53 12.95 -5.13
CA LYS A 334 18.19 12.35 -5.20
C LYS A 334 18.22 10.88 -5.61
N ALA A 335 19.03 10.50 -6.60
CA ALA A 335 19.15 9.11 -7.03
C ALA A 335 19.70 8.19 -5.94
N LYS A 336 20.70 8.65 -5.17
CA LYS A 336 21.26 7.91 -4.02
C LYS A 336 20.21 7.78 -2.92
N PHE A 337 19.49 8.86 -2.61
CA PHE A 337 18.41 8.85 -1.64
C PHE A 337 17.29 7.89 -2.03
N LEU A 338 16.83 7.90 -3.29
CA LEU A 338 15.81 6.99 -3.78
C LEU A 338 16.25 5.53 -3.68
N LYS A 339 17.46 5.18 -4.13
CA LYS A 339 18.01 3.82 -3.97
C LYS A 339 18.06 3.39 -2.52
N MET A 340 18.49 4.30 -1.65
CA MET A 340 18.54 4.08 -0.21
C MET A 340 17.14 3.80 0.34
N MET A 341 16.16 4.66 0.09
CA MET A 341 14.80 4.53 0.62
C MET A 341 14.06 3.31 0.07
N MET A 342 14.19 3.04 -1.23
CA MET A 342 13.49 1.93 -1.88
C MET A 342 13.99 0.55 -1.41
N THR A 343 15.28 0.43 -1.12
CA THR A 343 15.89 -0.85 -0.67
C THR A 343 15.80 -1.09 0.83
N GLY A 344 15.62 -0.03 1.64
CA GLY A 344 15.40 -0.18 3.08
C GLY A 344 13.96 -0.57 3.39
N THR A 345 13.76 -1.46 4.35
CA THR A 345 12.43 -1.88 4.81
C THR A 345 11.64 -0.72 5.40
N TRP A 346 10.37 -0.56 5.00
CA TRP A 346 9.38 0.41 5.51
C TRP A 346 8.30 -0.22 6.40
N GLY A 347 8.37 -1.53 6.56
CA GLY A 347 7.42 -2.35 7.30
C GLY A 347 7.48 -3.75 6.72
N ASN A 348 6.33 -4.27 6.30
CA ASN A 348 6.25 -5.60 5.73
C ASN A 348 5.98 -5.57 4.22
N GLU A 349 6.60 -4.64 3.49
CA GLU A 349 6.41 -4.48 2.04
C GLU A 349 7.23 -5.43 1.18
N PHE A 350 8.35 -5.92 1.72
CA PHE A 350 9.14 -6.95 1.05
C PHE A 350 8.51 -8.31 1.25
N LEU A 351 8.39 -9.04 0.15
CA LEU A 351 7.90 -10.41 0.13
C LEU A 351 8.91 -11.32 0.85
N PRO A 352 8.44 -12.31 1.62
CA PRO A 352 9.32 -13.26 2.27
C PRO A 352 10.08 -14.08 1.23
N ARG A 353 11.29 -14.49 1.61
CA ARG A 353 12.08 -15.44 0.82
C ARG A 353 11.34 -16.78 0.79
N ARG A 354 11.35 -17.44 -0.36
CA ARG A 354 10.89 -18.82 -0.51
C ARG A 354 12.07 -19.75 -0.56
#